data_AF-A0A395QY00-F1
#
_entry.id   AF-A0A395QY00-F1
#
_cell.length_a   1.000
_cell.length_b   1.000
_cell.length_c   1.000
_cell.angle_alpha   90.00
_cell.angle_beta   90.00
_cell.angle_gamma   90.00
#
_symmetry.space_group_name_H-M   'P 1'
#
loop_
_entity.id
_entity.type
_entity.pdbx_description
1 polymer ?
#
loop_
_entity_poly.entity_id
_entity_poly.type
_entity_poly.pdbx_seq_one_letter_code
_entity_poly.pdbx_strand_id
1 'polypeptide(L)'
;MPAPIPTRIKLHKASRTLELGYADGSTYQLPAEYLRVLSPSAEVRGHGKPVLQTGKLNVGLSGIETAGRYAIKLVFDDGHDSGLYTWDYLYQLATEQTQRWDTYLEQLHQAGASRDPDVSTIRFTP
;
A
#
# COMPACT_ATOMS: atom_id res chain seq x y z
N MET A 1 12.20 -17.75 -5.00
CA MET A 1 11.49 -18.04 -6.26
C MET A 1 11.17 -16.70 -6.88
N PRO A 2 11.41 -16.44 -8.17
CA PRO A 2 11.04 -15.15 -8.76
C PRO A 2 9.52 -15.00 -8.67
N ALA A 3 9.04 -13.89 -8.11
CA ALA A 3 7.61 -13.65 -8.08
C ALA A 3 7.01 -13.59 -9.48
N PRO A 4 5.76 -14.05 -9.64
CA PRO A 4 5.07 -13.97 -10.92
C PRO A 4 4.86 -12.50 -11.30
N ILE A 5 5.03 -12.20 -12.58
CA ILE A 5 4.76 -10.87 -13.12
C ILE A 5 3.27 -10.78 -13.44
N PRO A 6 2.55 -9.73 -12.99
CA PRO A 6 1.16 -9.55 -13.33
C PRO A 6 1.02 -9.35 -14.84
N THR A 7 0.12 -10.11 -15.47
CA THR A 7 -0.22 -9.98 -16.88
C THR A 7 -1.23 -8.86 -17.12
N ARG A 8 -1.97 -8.46 -16.08
CA ARG A 8 -2.96 -7.39 -16.14
C ARG A 8 -2.83 -6.49 -14.93
N ILE A 9 -2.73 -5.19 -15.17
CA ILE A 9 -2.68 -4.19 -14.10
C ILE A 9 -3.77 -3.18 -14.39
N LYS A 10 -4.69 -3.02 -13.45
CA LYS A 10 -5.82 -2.12 -13.57
C LYS A 10 -5.88 -1.19 -12.39
N LEU A 11 -5.89 0.10 -12.68
CA LEU A 11 -6.05 1.12 -11.67
C LEU A 11 -7.51 1.57 -11.58
N HIS A 12 -8.16 1.31 -10.46
CA HIS A 12 -9.49 1.80 -10.16
C HIS A 12 -9.40 3.11 -9.40
N LYS A 13 -9.34 4.25 -10.12
CA LYS A 13 -9.25 5.58 -9.50
C LYS A 13 -10.45 5.89 -8.59
N ALA A 14 -11.65 5.51 -9.02
CA ALA A 14 -12.89 5.73 -8.25
C ALA A 14 -12.90 4.96 -6.92
N SER A 15 -12.47 3.69 -6.94
CA SER A 15 -12.42 2.83 -5.75
C SER A 15 -11.09 2.90 -4.99
N ARG A 16 -10.11 3.65 -5.52
CA ARG A 16 -8.74 3.77 -5.00
C ARG A 16 -8.08 2.40 -4.82
N THR A 17 -8.26 1.50 -5.79
CA THR A 17 -7.77 0.11 -5.72
C THR A 17 -6.93 -0.24 -6.94
N LEU A 18 -5.82 -0.93 -6.71
CA LEU A 18 -5.00 -1.52 -7.76
C LEU A 18 -5.37 -3.01 -7.90
N GLU A 19 -5.81 -3.39 -9.09
CA GLU A 19 -6.08 -4.79 -9.45
C GLU A 19 -4.88 -5.35 -10.22
N LEU A 20 -4.36 -6.48 -9.75
CA LEU A 20 -3.26 -7.23 -10.34
C LEU A 20 -3.77 -8.62 -10.74
N GLY A 21 -3.84 -8.87 -12.05
CA GLY A 21 -4.13 -10.18 -12.62
C GLY A 21 -2.85 -10.90 -13.01
N TYR A 22 -2.73 -12.16 -12.62
CA TYR A 22 -1.56 -13.00 -12.89
C TYR A 22 -1.87 -14.07 -13.94
N ALA A 23 -0.83 -14.63 -14.56
CA ALA A 23 -0.97 -15.64 -15.61
C ALA A 23 -1.67 -16.93 -15.14
N ASP A 24 -1.60 -17.23 -13.84
CA ASP A 24 -2.29 -18.36 -13.19
C ASP A 24 -3.82 -18.16 -13.10
N GLY A 25 -4.32 -16.96 -13.42
CA GLY A 25 -5.72 -16.58 -13.27
C GLY A 25 -6.04 -15.99 -11.89
N SER A 26 -5.10 -16.03 -10.94
CA SER A 26 -5.22 -15.33 -9.66
C SER A 26 -5.33 -13.82 -9.89
N THR A 27 -6.28 -13.19 -9.22
CA THR A 27 -6.47 -11.73 -9.26
C THR A 27 -6.44 -11.20 -7.83
N TYR A 28 -5.66 -10.16 -7.61
CA TYR A 28 -5.50 -9.54 -6.30
C TYR A 28 -5.84 -8.07 -6.37
N GLN A 29 -6.51 -7.58 -5.33
CA GLN A 29 -6.94 -6.20 -5.22
C GLN A 29 -6.28 -5.56 -4.01
N LEU A 30 -5.44 -4.56 -4.27
CA LEU A 30 -4.65 -3.85 -3.27
C LEU A 30 -5.19 -2.42 -3.15
N PRO A 31 -5.76 -2.02 -2.01
CA PRO A 31 -6.22 -0.65 -1.84
C PRO A 31 -5.03 0.31 -1.77
N ALA A 32 -5.24 1.54 -2.24
CA ALA A 32 -4.23 2.60 -2.28
C ALA A 32 -3.71 2.92 -0.87
N GLU A 33 -4.58 2.87 0.15
CA GLU A 33 -4.18 3.05 1.55
C GLU A 33 -3.12 2.03 1.94
N TYR A 34 -3.35 0.76 1.63
CA TYR A 34 -2.48 -0.35 2.01
C TYR A 34 -1.12 -0.23 1.32
N LEU A 35 -1.13 0.09 0.03
CA LEU A 35 0.10 0.35 -0.73
C LEU A 35 0.86 1.53 -0.13
N ARG A 36 0.17 2.63 0.20
CA ARG A 36 0.81 3.84 0.73
C ARG A 36 1.44 3.64 2.10
N VAL A 37 0.76 2.92 3.01
CA VAL A 37 1.25 2.67 4.38
C VAL A 37 2.39 1.65 4.40
N LEU A 38 2.41 0.72 3.45
CA LEU A 38 3.50 -0.25 3.24
C LEU A 38 4.47 0.17 2.13
N SER A 39 4.55 1.45 1.81
CA SER A 39 5.45 1.92 0.77
C SER A 39 6.91 1.85 1.24
N PRO A 40 7.82 1.15 0.52
CA PRO A 40 9.22 1.04 0.91
C PRO A 40 10.00 2.34 0.68
N SER A 41 9.47 3.27 -0.12
CA SER A 41 10.13 4.54 -0.46
C SER A 41 10.24 5.53 0.70
N ALA A 42 9.55 5.31 1.83
CA ALA A 42 9.68 6.15 3.02
C ALA A 42 11.08 6.06 3.68
N GLU A 43 11.90 5.08 3.29
CA GLU A 43 13.22 4.82 3.89
C GLU A 43 14.37 5.61 3.21
N VAL A 44 14.16 6.15 2.00
CA VAL A 44 15.25 6.74 1.21
C VAL A 44 15.31 8.26 1.37
N ARG A 45 15.67 8.71 2.58
CA ARG A 45 16.55 9.88 2.85
C ARG A 45 16.65 10.13 4.36
N GLY A 46 17.35 9.24 5.06
CA GLY A 46 17.97 9.55 6.35
C GLY A 46 17.42 8.79 7.56
N HIS A 47 18.13 7.73 7.96
CA HIS A 47 18.35 7.32 9.35
C HIS A 47 17.14 7.35 10.32
N GLY A 48 15.94 7.02 9.83
CA GLY A 48 14.70 7.11 10.59
C GLY A 48 13.92 5.81 10.50
N LYS A 49 13.46 5.31 11.65
CA LYS A 49 12.52 4.18 11.75
C LYS A 49 11.35 4.41 10.79
N PRO A 50 10.77 3.34 10.19
CA PRO A 50 9.57 3.46 9.37
C PRO A 50 8.49 4.20 10.19
N VAL A 51 8.14 5.41 9.77
CA VAL A 51 7.12 6.21 10.45
C VAL A 51 5.78 5.62 10.08
N LEU A 52 5.04 5.14 11.09
CA LEU A 52 3.67 4.66 10.91
C LEU A 52 2.85 5.75 10.23
N GLN A 53 2.39 5.46 9.01
CA GLN A 53 1.57 6.40 8.25
C GLN A 53 0.13 6.28 8.74
N THR A 54 -0.45 7.35 9.28
CA THR A 54 -1.81 7.35 9.86
C THR A 54 -2.67 8.41 9.17
N GLY A 55 -4.00 8.31 9.27
CA GLY A 55 -4.91 9.25 8.59
C GLY A 55 -4.89 9.19 7.06
N LYS A 56 -4.35 8.10 6.47
CA LYS A 56 -4.21 7.94 5.01
C LYS A 56 -5.34 7.14 4.37
N LEU A 57 -6.46 6.88 5.06
CA LEU A 57 -7.65 6.22 4.49
C LEU A 57 -8.10 6.87 3.17
N ASN A 58 -7.99 8.20 3.06
CA ASN A 58 -8.42 8.94 1.89
C ASN A 58 -7.42 8.97 0.72
N VAL A 59 -6.27 8.31 0.86
CA VAL A 59 -5.26 8.33 -0.19
C VAL A 59 -5.77 7.63 -1.45
N GLY A 60 -5.68 8.33 -2.58
CA GLY A 60 -5.94 7.79 -3.90
C GLY A 60 -4.66 7.48 -4.64
N LEU A 61 -4.78 6.61 -5.64
CA LEU A 61 -3.77 6.44 -6.68
C LEU A 61 -4.13 7.38 -7.84
N SER A 62 -3.28 8.37 -8.08
CA SER A 62 -3.42 9.33 -9.17
C SER A 62 -2.98 8.71 -10.50
N GLY A 63 -1.96 7.86 -10.47
CA GLY A 63 -1.43 7.18 -11.65
C GLY A 63 -0.52 6.00 -11.31
N ILE A 64 -0.23 5.21 -12.33
CA ILE A 64 0.77 4.13 -12.28
C ILE A 64 1.67 4.27 -13.50
N GLU A 65 2.97 4.09 -13.31
CA GLU A 65 3.97 4.12 -14.37
C GLU A 65 4.83 2.86 -14.28
N THR A 66 5.14 2.24 -15.41
CA THR A 66 6.03 1.08 -15.42
C THR A 66 7.48 1.53 -15.32
N ALA A 67 8.17 1.13 -14.25
CA ALA A 67 9.57 1.43 -14.03
C ALA A 67 10.42 0.27 -14.58
N GLY A 68 10.61 0.27 -15.90
CA GLY A 68 11.33 -0.78 -16.61
C GLY A 68 10.54 -2.09 -16.65
N ARG A 69 11.23 -3.22 -16.45
CA ARG A 69 10.66 -4.59 -16.54
C ARG A 69 10.46 -5.30 -15.21
N TYR A 70 10.85 -4.69 -14.10
CA TYR A 70 10.89 -5.35 -12.78
C TYR A 70 10.05 -4.65 -11.70
N ALA A 71 9.55 -3.44 -11.98
CA ALA A 71 8.83 -2.63 -11.01
C ALA A 71 7.80 -1.69 -11.67
N ILE A 72 6.89 -1.18 -10.84
CA ILE A 72 6.00 -0.06 -11.15
C ILE A 72 6.20 1.05 -10.15
N LYS A 73 6.11 2.26 -10.64
CA LYS A 73 6.01 3.48 -9.85
C LYS A 73 4.53 3.78 -9.64
N LEU A 74 4.10 3.89 -8.40
CA LEU A 74 2.75 4.30 -8.02
C LEU A 74 2.76 5.77 -7.62
N VAL A 75 1.91 6.55 -8.26
CA VAL A 75 1.73 7.98 -7.96
C VAL A 75 0.48 8.13 -7.11
N PHE A 76 0.66 8.58 -5.87
CA PHE A 76 -0.42 8.83 -4.92
C PHE A 76 -0.82 10.30 -4.95
N ASP A 77 -2.11 10.55 -4.73
CA ASP A 77 -2.69 11.90 -4.76
C ASP A 77 -2.32 12.76 -3.53
N ASP A 78 -1.84 12.13 -2.45
CA ASP A 78 -1.35 12.76 -1.22
C ASP A 78 0.01 13.50 -1.39
N GLY A 79 0.45 13.73 -2.63
CA GLY A 79 1.73 14.34 -2.96
C GLY A 79 2.92 13.37 -2.94
N HIS A 80 2.67 12.06 -2.80
CA HIS A 80 3.71 11.03 -2.85
C HIS A 80 3.79 10.41 -4.24
N ASP A 81 4.80 10.75 -5.03
CA ASP A 81 5.00 10.19 -6.37
C ASP A 81 6.14 9.17 -6.45
N SER A 82 7.00 9.06 -5.44
CA SER A 82 8.24 8.25 -5.52
C SER A 82 8.08 6.78 -5.09
N GLY A 83 6.86 6.25 -5.03
CA GLY A 83 6.61 4.88 -4.57
C GLY A 83 7.00 3.84 -5.62
N LEU A 84 8.17 3.21 -5.49
CA LEU A 84 8.64 2.16 -6.40
C LEU A 84 8.32 0.77 -5.82
N TYR A 85 7.53 -0.01 -6.55
CA TYR A 85 7.08 -1.34 -6.15
C TYR A 85 7.58 -2.36 -7.15
N THR A 86 8.48 -3.23 -6.73
CA THR A 86 8.92 -4.35 -7.55
C THR A 86 7.79 -5.37 -7.69
N TRP A 87 7.80 -6.15 -8.78
CA TRP A 87 6.82 -7.24 -8.96
C TRP A 87 6.85 -8.23 -7.80
N ASP A 88 8.05 -8.51 -7.30
CA ASP A 88 8.27 -9.34 -6.12
C ASP A 88 7.58 -8.79 -4.88
N TYR A 89 7.79 -7.52 -4.61
CA TYR A 89 7.17 -6.87 -3.47
C TYR A 89 5.66 -6.75 -3.61
N LEU A 90 5.12 -6.45 -4.79
CA LEU A 90 3.67 -6.43 -5.02
C LEU A 90 3.04 -7.80 -4.81
N TYR A 91 3.69 -8.86 -5.30
CA TYR A 91 3.17 -10.21 -5.12
C TYR A 91 3.15 -10.57 -3.64
N GLN A 92 4.24 -10.30 -2.91
CA GLN A 92 4.28 -10.47 -1.46
C GLN A 92 3.20 -9.65 -0.75
N LEU A 93 3.02 -8.38 -1.11
CA LEU A 93 1.99 -7.51 -0.55
C LEU A 93 0.58 -8.06 -0.79
N ALA A 94 0.35 -8.71 -1.92
CA ALA A 94 -0.91 -9.34 -2.26
C ALA A 94 -1.15 -10.67 -1.53
N THR A 95 -0.13 -11.52 -1.41
CA THR A 95 -0.24 -12.82 -0.72
C THR A 95 -0.26 -12.68 0.80
N GLU A 96 0.48 -11.72 1.33
CA GLU A 96 0.60 -11.45 2.77
C GLU A 96 -0.29 -10.29 3.23
N GLN A 97 -1.28 -9.91 2.40
CA GLN A 97 -2.15 -8.76 2.65
C GLN A 97 -2.75 -8.79 4.04
N THR A 98 -3.37 -9.91 4.41
CA THR A 98 -4.02 -10.07 5.72
C THR A 98 -3.04 -9.89 6.87
N GLN A 99 -1.87 -10.54 6.81
CA GLN A 99 -0.90 -10.52 7.90
C GLN A 99 -0.25 -9.15 8.08
N ARG A 100 0.13 -8.49 6.97
CA ARG A 100 0.73 -7.15 7.02
C ARG A 100 -0.31 -6.11 7.43
N TRP A 101 -1.55 -6.26 7.00
CA TRP A 101 -2.64 -5.39 7.41
C TRP A 101 -2.94 -5.51 8.90
N ASP A 102 -3.01 -6.72 9.43
CA ASP A 102 -3.20 -6.97 10.85
C ASP A 102 -2.06 -6.34 11.68
N THR A 103 -0.81 -6.54 11.25
CA THR A 103 0.37 -5.90 11.87
C THR A 103 0.29 -4.36 11.84
N TYR A 104 -0.24 -3.77 10.76
CA TYR A 104 -0.45 -2.33 10.67
C TYR A 104 -1.57 -1.84 11.60
N LEU A 105 -2.68 -2.58 11.70
CA LEU A 105 -3.76 -2.28 12.64
C LEU A 105 -3.29 -2.36 14.09
N GLU A 106 -2.45 -3.34 14.43
CA GLU A 106 -1.86 -3.46 15.75
C GLU A 106 -0.94 -2.27 16.05
N GLN A 107 -0.09 -1.86 15.10
CA GLN A 107 0.72 -0.65 15.25
C GLN A 107 -0.11 0.62 15.43
N LEU A 108 -1.21 0.78 14.68
CA LEU A 108 -2.16 1.88 14.88
C LEU A 108 -2.73 1.87 16.30
N HIS A 109 -3.15 0.69 16.78
CA HIS A 109 -3.69 0.52 18.12
C HIS A 109 -2.65 0.89 19.19
N GLN A 110 -1.41 0.39 19.08
CA GLN A 110 -0.31 0.68 19.99
C GLN A 110 0.08 2.16 19.98
N ALA A 111 0.03 2.80 18.81
CA ALA A 111 0.29 4.23 18.65
C ALA A 111 -0.90 5.12 19.08
N GLY A 112 -2.08 4.54 19.35
CA GLY A 112 -3.31 5.28 19.62
C GLY A 112 -3.76 6.13 18.43
N ALA A 113 -3.42 5.71 17.21
CA ALA A 113 -3.73 6.43 15.98
C ALA A 113 -4.82 5.70 15.17
N SER A 114 -5.43 6.41 14.23
CA SER A 114 -6.49 5.88 13.39
C SER A 114 -6.11 5.95 11.91
N ARG A 115 -6.67 5.02 11.12
CA ARG A 115 -6.58 5.05 9.65
C ARG A 115 -7.28 6.26 9.06
N ASP A 116 -8.37 6.67 9.69
CA ASP A 116 -9.20 7.79 9.28
C ASP A 116 -8.67 9.08 9.91
N PRO A 117 -8.50 10.15 9.12
CA PRO A 117 -8.00 11.43 9.63
C PRO A 117 -8.99 12.16 10.55
N ASP A 118 -10.29 11.83 10.49
CA ASP A 118 -11.37 12.46 11.26
C ASP A 118 -11.71 11.67 12.53
N VAL A 119 -11.40 10.36 12.56
CA VAL A 119 -11.57 9.53 13.76
C VAL A 119 -10.48 9.83 14.79
N SER A 120 -10.74 10.82 15.64
CA SER A 120 -10.13 10.91 16.95
C SER A 120 -10.62 9.73 17.79
N THR A 121 -9.71 8.84 18.19
CA THR A 121 -10.02 7.65 18.98
C THR A 121 -10.62 8.05 20.33
N ILE A 122 -11.95 8.16 20.40
CA ILE A 122 -12.70 8.12 21.65
C ILE A 122 -12.49 6.74 22.25
N ARG A 123 -11.58 6.65 23.22
CA ARG A 123 -11.37 5.45 24.04
C ARG A 123 -12.68 5.08 24.72
N PHE A 124 -13.39 4.10 24.18
CA PHE A 124 -14.40 3.36 24.94
C PHE A 124 -13.68 2.23 25.69
N THR A 125 -13.28 2.51 26.92
CA THR A 125 -12.97 1.48 27.91
C THR A 125 -14.29 1.04 28.55
N PRO A 126 -14.59 -0.27 28.61
CA PRO A 126 -15.76 -0.79 29.33
C PRO A 126 -15.63 -0.63 30.85
#